data_AF-A0A151ZG59-F1
#
_entry.id   AF-A0A151ZG59-F1
#
_cell.length_a   1.000
_cell.length_b   1.000
_cell.length_c   1.000
_cell.angle_alpha   90.00
_cell.angle_beta   90.00
_cell.angle_gamma   90.00
#
_symmetry.space_group_name_H-M   'P 1'
#
loop_
_entity.id
_entity.type
_entity.pdbx_description
1 polymer ?
#
loop_
_entity_poly.entity_id
_entity_poly.type
_entity_poly.pdbx_seq_one_letter_code
_entity_poly.pdbx_strand_id
1 'polypeptide(L)'
;MNFLGHLSKLSFNILTQVPVQLNHVVKRGLFVRGKNIVREVDPNAPKVYKIRHIYCENRIVRGKAGVKKLRYLDFVPATISGGGLPYQHITVEWNRISGLLQTNNFYKDRKYILNIGDKEKVVGKLAFAQLHPTTERTLFIKFTRTTDDPTTLLEETLPNIVEQKQKDEQNMIRMEKRRQARALQNIDLSFKPSIKKSDLQQQQQEQQKKSKPSTKK
;
A
#
# COMPACT_ATOMS: atom_id res chain seq x y z
N MET A 1 2.94 30.40 -75.58
CA MET A 1 2.30 29.45 -74.64
C MET A 1 2.06 30.19 -73.34
N ASN A 2 0.79 30.58 -73.11
CA ASN A 2 0.33 31.21 -71.89
C ASN A 2 0.21 30.15 -70.80
N PHE A 3 0.81 30.36 -69.63
CA PHE A 3 0.23 29.92 -68.36
C PHE A 3 0.71 30.86 -67.24
N LEU A 4 -0.05 31.95 -67.08
CA LEU A 4 -0.29 32.56 -65.78
C LEU A 4 -0.98 31.51 -64.92
N GLY A 5 -0.38 31.18 -63.77
CA GLY A 5 -0.87 30.11 -62.90
C GLY A 5 -0.61 30.42 -61.43
N HIS A 6 -1.43 31.32 -60.90
CA HIS A 6 -1.89 31.36 -59.51
C HIS A 6 -0.85 31.15 -58.38
N LEU A 7 -0.28 32.26 -57.92
CA LEU A 7 -0.10 32.48 -56.49
C LEU A 7 -1.49 32.52 -55.85
N SER A 8 -1.82 31.50 -55.05
CA SER A 8 -2.95 31.60 -54.12
C SER A 8 -2.70 30.79 -52.86
N LYS A 9 -2.61 31.56 -51.78
CA LYS A 9 -3.10 31.23 -50.43
C LYS A 9 -2.28 30.19 -49.68
N LEU A 10 -1.22 30.72 -49.05
CA LEU A 10 -0.81 30.35 -47.70
C LEU A 10 -2.06 30.23 -46.80
N SER A 11 -2.61 29.04 -46.68
CA SER A 11 -3.48 28.71 -45.56
C SER A 11 -2.57 28.52 -44.35
N PHE A 12 -2.52 29.56 -43.53
CA PHE A 12 -2.23 29.43 -42.11
C PHE A 12 -3.19 28.38 -41.56
N ASN A 13 -2.74 27.14 -41.42
CA ASN A 13 -3.37 26.20 -40.50
C ASN A 13 -3.04 26.71 -39.10
N ILE A 14 -3.97 27.57 -38.67
CA ILE A 14 -4.21 28.06 -37.32
C ILE A 14 -3.77 27.00 -36.32
N LEU A 15 -2.88 27.42 -35.41
CA LEU A 15 -2.68 26.81 -34.11
C LEU A 15 -4.05 26.34 -33.59
N THR A 16 -4.28 25.03 -33.58
CA THR A 16 -5.22 24.47 -32.63
C THR A 16 -4.54 24.63 -31.27
N GLN A 17 -4.73 25.82 -30.70
CA GLN A 17 -4.54 26.06 -29.28
C GLN A 17 -5.31 24.94 -28.58
N VAL A 18 -4.56 24.02 -27.99
CA VAL A 18 -5.08 23.13 -26.96
C VAL A 18 -5.85 24.05 -26.02
N PRO A 19 -7.16 23.84 -25.80
CA PRO A 19 -7.85 24.61 -24.80
C PRO A 19 -7.19 24.26 -23.47
N VAL A 20 -6.39 25.19 -22.98
CA VAL A 20 -5.97 25.25 -21.60
C VAL A 20 -7.26 25.41 -20.80
N GLN A 21 -7.88 24.29 -20.43
CA GLN A 21 -8.90 24.26 -19.39
C GLN A 21 -8.21 24.43 -18.02
N LEU A 22 -7.54 25.57 -17.83
CA LEU A 22 -7.32 26.14 -16.50
C LEU A 22 -8.57 26.95 -16.18
N ASN A 23 -9.64 26.27 -15.78
CA ASN A 23 -10.78 26.89 -15.12
C ASN A 23 -11.38 25.90 -14.12
N HIS A 24 -10.56 25.40 -13.19
CA HIS A 24 -11.08 25.27 -11.84
C HIS A 24 -10.83 26.59 -11.14
N VAL A 25 -11.78 27.51 -11.35
CA VAL A 25 -12.11 28.53 -10.38
C VAL A 25 -12.25 27.79 -9.05
N VAL A 26 -11.24 27.90 -8.19
CA VAL A 26 -11.35 27.55 -6.78
C VAL A 26 -12.28 28.60 -6.19
N LYS A 27 -13.58 28.48 -6.47
CA LYS A 27 -14.60 29.03 -5.59
C LYS A 27 -14.24 28.44 -4.25
N ARG A 28 -13.90 29.30 -3.29
CA ARG A 28 -13.86 28.97 -1.86
C ARG A 28 -15.28 28.56 -1.45
N GLY A 29 -15.72 27.39 -1.91
CA GLY A 29 -16.85 26.70 -1.36
C GLY A 29 -16.39 26.20 -0.01
N LEU A 30 -17.05 26.66 1.04
CA LEU A 30 -17.08 25.91 2.28
C LEU A 30 -17.58 24.50 1.92
N PHE A 31 -16.66 23.55 1.78
CA PHE A 31 -17.03 22.15 1.79
C PHE A 31 -17.47 21.85 3.22
N VAL A 32 -18.76 22.06 3.51
CA VAL A 32 -19.41 21.46 4.67
C VAL A 32 -19.42 19.97 4.38
N ARG A 33 -18.34 19.30 4.75
CA ARG A 33 -18.22 17.86 4.69
C ARG A 33 -19.21 17.31 5.71
N GLY A 34 -20.42 16.98 5.25
CA GLY A 34 -21.45 16.39 6.12
C GLY A 34 -20.85 15.19 6.87
N LYS A 35 -21.13 15.07 8.17
CA LYS A 35 -20.61 14.00 9.03
C LYS A 35 -20.87 12.57 8.50
N ASN A 36 -21.78 12.42 7.53
CA ASN A 36 -22.27 11.15 7.01
C ASN A 36 -22.02 10.94 5.50
N ILE A 37 -21.06 11.63 4.87
CA ILE A 37 -20.69 11.29 3.47
C ILE A 37 -19.93 9.97 3.51
N VAL A 38 -20.66 8.86 3.31
CA VAL A 38 -20.07 7.55 3.01
C VAL A 38 -19.37 7.72 1.68
N ARG A 39 -18.03 7.55 1.66
CA ARG A 39 -17.29 7.46 0.41
C ARG A 39 -17.78 6.19 -0.28
N GLU A 40 -18.56 6.33 -1.35
CA GLU A 40 -18.86 5.20 -2.22
C GLU A 40 -17.54 4.71 -2.81
N VAL A 41 -17.13 3.52 -2.38
CA VAL A 41 -15.97 2.84 -2.93
C VAL A 41 -16.48 1.96 -4.06
N ASP A 42 -16.00 2.21 -5.27
CA ASP A 42 -16.31 1.38 -6.43
C ASP A 42 -15.90 -0.09 -6.14
N PRO A 43 -16.84 -1.04 -6.14
CA PRO A 43 -16.55 -2.44 -5.87
C PRO A 43 -15.63 -3.09 -6.92
N ASN A 44 -15.55 -2.52 -8.13
CA ASN A 44 -14.76 -3.03 -9.25
C ASN A 44 -13.34 -2.47 -9.32
N ALA A 45 -12.97 -1.53 -8.44
CA ALA A 45 -11.62 -1.00 -8.43
C ALA A 45 -10.60 -2.12 -8.11
N PRO A 46 -9.49 -2.21 -8.85
CA PRO A 46 -8.49 -3.25 -8.63
C PRO A 46 -7.90 -3.14 -7.23
N LYS A 47 -7.99 -4.22 -6.45
CA LYS A 47 -7.53 -4.25 -5.05
C LYS A 47 -6.09 -4.71 -4.88
N VAL A 48 -5.56 -5.34 -5.91
CA VAL A 48 -4.23 -5.94 -5.96
C VAL A 48 -3.50 -5.49 -7.22
N TYR A 49 -2.18 -5.47 -7.16
CA TYR A 49 -1.35 -5.33 -8.34
C TYR A 49 -0.56 -6.61 -8.59
N LYS A 50 -0.49 -7.01 -9.85
CA LYS A 50 0.45 -8.03 -10.30
C LYS A 50 1.88 -7.51 -10.13
N ILE A 51 2.74 -8.34 -9.58
CA ILE A 51 4.14 -7.99 -9.36
C ILE A 51 4.87 -8.09 -10.69
N ARG A 52 5.67 -7.06 -10.98
CA ARG A 52 6.43 -7.00 -12.22
C ARG A 52 7.81 -7.59 -12.00
N HIS A 53 8.29 -8.30 -13.01
CA HIS A 53 9.65 -8.80 -13.08
C HIS A 53 10.54 -7.74 -13.73
N ILE A 54 11.66 -7.45 -13.09
CA ILE A 54 12.71 -6.56 -13.61
C ILE A 54 13.93 -7.44 -13.88
N TYR A 55 14.34 -7.48 -15.13
CA TYR A 55 15.54 -8.20 -15.53
C TYR A 55 16.77 -7.31 -15.31
N CYS A 56 17.74 -7.89 -14.64
CA CYS A 56 18.94 -7.23 -14.16
C CYS A 56 20.16 -8.06 -14.55
N GLU A 57 21.28 -7.40 -14.80
CA GLU A 57 22.57 -8.06 -15.01
C GLU A 57 23.56 -7.66 -13.92
N ASN A 58 24.50 -8.54 -13.59
CA ASN A 58 25.57 -8.21 -12.64
C ASN A 58 26.47 -7.12 -13.22
N ARG A 59 26.66 -6.04 -12.46
CA ARG A 59 27.47 -4.91 -12.92
C ARG A 59 28.94 -5.11 -12.55
N ILE A 60 29.75 -5.41 -13.56
CA ILE A 60 31.21 -5.50 -13.42
C ILE A 60 31.85 -4.09 -13.36
N VAL A 61 31.30 -3.15 -14.14
CA VAL A 61 31.87 -1.81 -14.31
C VAL A 61 31.67 -0.95 -13.04
N ARG A 62 32.76 -0.38 -12.53
CA ARG A 62 32.78 0.54 -11.38
C ARG A 62 33.37 1.90 -11.76
N GLY A 63 33.06 2.93 -10.97
CA GLY A 63 33.60 4.29 -11.14
C GLY A 63 32.81 5.18 -12.11
N LYS A 64 33.14 6.49 -12.09
CA LYS A 64 32.38 7.55 -12.79
C LYS A 64 32.37 7.38 -14.32
N ALA A 65 33.54 7.13 -14.91
CA ALA A 65 33.68 6.99 -16.38
C ALA A 65 32.94 5.76 -16.91
N GLY A 66 33.11 4.61 -16.24
CA GLY A 66 32.43 3.37 -16.61
C GLY A 66 30.91 3.49 -16.50
N VAL A 67 30.41 4.08 -15.41
CA VAL A 67 28.96 4.32 -15.24
C VAL A 67 28.41 5.31 -16.27
N LYS A 68 29.20 6.32 -16.68
CA LYS A 68 28.81 7.24 -17.77
C LYS A 68 28.65 6.48 -19.08
N LYS A 69 29.60 5.60 -19.43
CA LYS A 69 29.53 4.76 -20.64
C LYS A 69 28.33 3.80 -20.59
N LEU A 70 28.07 3.20 -19.43
CA LEU A 70 26.92 2.32 -19.20
C LEU A 70 25.60 3.04 -19.46
N ARG A 71 25.46 4.30 -18.99
CA ARG A 71 24.28 5.12 -19.30
C ARG A 71 24.19 5.54 -20.76
N TYR A 72 25.30 5.69 -21.47
CA TYR A 72 25.28 5.93 -22.91
C TYR A 72 24.73 4.73 -23.69
N LEU A 73 24.90 3.52 -23.16
CA LEU A 73 24.38 2.26 -23.73
C LEU A 73 22.96 1.92 -23.24
N ASP A 74 22.20 2.89 -22.76
CA ASP A 74 20.83 2.70 -22.26
C ASP A 74 20.66 1.74 -21.08
N PHE A 75 21.73 1.53 -20.31
CA PHE A 75 21.64 0.87 -19.02
C PHE A 75 21.62 1.88 -17.87
N VAL A 76 20.97 1.50 -16.78
CA VAL A 76 20.91 2.26 -15.54
C VAL A 76 21.69 1.51 -14.47
N PRO A 77 22.67 2.15 -13.80
CA PRO A 77 23.36 1.54 -12.68
C PRO A 77 22.40 1.37 -11.50
N ALA A 78 22.40 0.20 -10.87
CA ALA A 78 21.57 -0.07 -9.72
C ALA A 78 22.32 -0.83 -8.61
N THR A 79 21.79 -0.77 -7.39
CA THR A 79 22.26 -1.60 -6.27
C THR A 79 21.11 -2.28 -5.55
N ILE A 80 21.40 -3.47 -5.02
CA ILE A 80 20.53 -4.19 -4.11
C ILE A 80 21.22 -4.22 -2.74
N SER A 81 20.46 -3.89 -1.69
CA SER A 81 20.95 -3.76 -0.32
C SER A 81 19.98 -4.35 0.70
N GLY A 82 20.42 -4.68 1.91
CA GLY A 82 19.56 -5.19 2.98
C GLY A 82 19.58 -6.72 3.14
N GLY A 83 18.86 -7.20 4.15
CA GLY A 83 18.77 -8.63 4.49
C GLY A 83 20.06 -9.21 5.10
N GLY A 84 20.95 -8.38 5.66
CA GLY A 84 22.25 -8.82 6.19
C GLY A 84 23.28 -9.24 5.12
N LEU A 85 22.89 -9.24 3.85
CA LEU A 85 23.74 -9.60 2.73
C LEU A 85 24.51 -8.38 2.18
N PRO A 86 25.69 -8.61 1.58
CA PRO A 86 26.48 -7.53 1.00
C PRO A 86 25.73 -6.82 -0.13
N TYR A 87 26.18 -5.59 -0.42
CA TYR A 87 25.70 -4.80 -1.53
C TYR A 87 26.00 -5.52 -2.86
N GLN A 88 24.96 -5.73 -3.66
CA GLN A 88 25.10 -6.29 -4.99
C GLN A 88 24.92 -5.18 -6.02
N HIS A 89 25.91 -5.02 -6.89
CA HIS A 89 25.87 -4.04 -7.96
C HIS A 89 25.26 -4.68 -9.21
N ILE A 90 24.18 -4.09 -9.70
CA ILE A 90 23.45 -4.58 -10.87
C ILE A 90 23.28 -3.47 -11.91
N THR A 91 22.88 -3.86 -13.11
CA THR A 91 22.46 -2.96 -14.18
C THR A 91 21.05 -3.33 -14.60
N VAL A 92 20.28 -2.33 -15.00
CA VAL A 92 18.91 -2.49 -15.48
C VAL A 92 18.77 -1.73 -16.78
N GLU A 93 18.09 -2.32 -17.76
CA GLU A 93 17.80 -1.63 -19.01
C GLU A 93 16.85 -0.43 -18.78
N TRP A 94 17.20 0.73 -19.32
CA TRP A 94 16.44 1.98 -19.14
C TRP A 94 14.99 1.84 -19.61
N ASN A 95 14.78 1.24 -20.80
CA ASN A 95 13.46 1.10 -21.39
C ASN A 95 12.48 0.29 -20.54
N ARG A 96 12.99 -0.66 -19.73
CA ARG A 96 12.16 -1.49 -18.85
C ARG A 96 11.72 -0.74 -17.59
N ILE A 97 12.50 0.25 -17.16
CA ILE A 97 12.28 0.95 -15.88
C ILE A 97 11.72 2.36 -16.06
N SER A 98 11.92 2.99 -17.21
CA SER A 98 11.43 4.34 -17.52
C SER A 98 9.91 4.44 -17.36
N GLY A 99 9.16 3.51 -17.95
CA GLY A 99 7.70 3.45 -17.80
C GLY A 99 7.22 3.16 -16.38
N LEU A 100 8.06 2.57 -15.52
CA LEU A 100 7.75 2.47 -14.11
C LEU A 100 7.92 3.83 -13.45
N LEU A 101 9.11 4.44 -13.58
CA LEU A 101 9.50 5.65 -12.86
C LEU A 101 8.76 6.92 -13.30
N GLN A 102 8.31 7.00 -14.56
CA GLN A 102 7.59 8.15 -15.10
C GLN A 102 6.10 8.18 -14.73
N THR A 103 5.52 7.04 -14.37
CA THR A 103 4.13 7.04 -13.91
C THR A 103 4.05 7.65 -12.52
N ASN A 104 3.19 8.68 -12.32
CA ASN A 104 2.86 9.26 -11.01
C ASN A 104 2.36 8.23 -9.97
N ASN A 105 2.16 6.99 -10.40
CA ASN A 105 1.81 5.82 -9.59
C ASN A 105 3.02 4.97 -9.19
N PHE A 106 4.23 5.53 -9.20
CA PHE A 106 5.38 4.86 -8.62
C PHE A 106 5.25 4.85 -7.09
N TYR A 107 4.52 3.85 -6.58
CA TYR A 107 4.39 3.64 -5.15
C TYR A 107 5.77 3.37 -4.55
N LYS A 108 6.19 4.28 -3.68
CA LYS A 108 7.23 4.01 -2.69
C LYS A 108 6.86 2.70 -1.98
N ASP A 109 7.82 1.80 -1.82
CA ASP A 109 7.67 0.48 -1.18
C ASP A 109 7.00 -0.64 -2.00
N ARG A 110 6.71 -0.43 -3.29
CA ARG A 110 6.25 -1.51 -4.18
C ARG A 110 7.31 -2.61 -4.30
N LYS A 111 6.90 -3.87 -4.18
CA LYS A 111 7.80 -5.02 -4.41
C LYS A 111 7.92 -5.34 -5.90
N TYR A 112 9.12 -5.73 -6.29
CA TYR A 112 9.49 -6.19 -7.62
C TYR A 112 10.29 -7.47 -7.50
N ILE A 113 10.13 -8.37 -8.48
CA ILE A 113 11.00 -9.54 -8.59
C ILE A 113 12.17 -9.15 -9.50
N LEU A 114 13.37 -9.11 -8.95
CA LEU A 114 14.61 -8.81 -9.65
C LEU A 114 15.21 -10.14 -10.14
N ASN A 115 15.21 -10.36 -11.45
CA ASN A 115 15.87 -11.52 -12.07
C ASN A 115 17.30 -11.11 -12.42
N ILE A 116 18.31 -11.65 -11.73
CA ILE A 116 19.72 -11.30 -11.91
C ILE A 116 20.41 -12.38 -12.75
N GLY A 117 20.75 -12.04 -14.00
CA GLY A 117 21.45 -12.92 -14.94
C GLY A 117 20.81 -14.30 -15.11
N ASP A 118 19.47 -14.35 -15.03
CA ASP A 118 18.61 -15.55 -15.09
C ASP A 118 18.92 -16.68 -14.08
N LYS A 119 19.84 -16.45 -13.14
CA LYS A 119 20.27 -17.44 -12.14
C LYS A 119 19.66 -17.17 -10.76
N GLU A 120 19.58 -15.90 -10.38
CA GLU A 120 19.15 -15.49 -9.05
C GLU A 120 17.87 -14.65 -9.18
N LYS A 121 16.88 -14.94 -8.33
CA LYS A 121 15.66 -14.13 -8.21
C LYS A 121 15.62 -13.54 -6.81
N VAL A 122 15.47 -12.24 -6.71
CA VAL A 122 15.44 -11.52 -5.43
C VAL A 122 14.21 -10.64 -5.41
N VAL A 123 13.44 -10.68 -4.31
CA VAL A 123 12.38 -9.69 -4.09
C VAL A 123 12.99 -8.41 -3.54
N GLY A 124 12.78 -7.31 -4.27
CA GLY A 124 13.31 -6.00 -3.93
C GLY A 124 12.22 -4.94 -3.93
N LYS A 125 12.24 -4.07 -2.94
CA LYS A 125 11.48 -2.82 -2.94
C LYS A 125 12.35 -1.69 -3.48
N LEU A 126 11.76 -0.78 -4.26
CA LEU A 126 12.49 0.42 -4.61
C LEU A 126 12.60 1.33 -3.39
N ALA A 127 13.82 1.58 -2.93
CA ALA A 127 14.08 2.51 -1.84
C ALA A 127 14.38 3.93 -2.34
N PHE A 128 15.10 4.04 -3.47
CA PHE A 128 15.55 5.32 -4.00
C PHE A 128 15.82 5.25 -5.50
N ALA A 129 15.41 6.27 -6.25
CA ALA A 129 15.82 6.48 -7.63
C ALA A 129 16.32 7.92 -7.77
N GLN A 130 17.50 8.09 -8.35
CA GLN A 130 18.07 9.39 -8.68
C GLN A 130 17.76 9.70 -10.13
N LEU A 131 16.98 10.74 -10.37
CA LEU A 131 16.67 11.23 -11.70
C LEU A 131 17.61 12.39 -12.08
N HIS A 132 17.89 12.52 -13.37
CA HIS A 132 18.58 13.68 -13.90
C HIS A 132 17.63 14.89 -13.84
N PRO A 133 18.08 16.07 -13.35
CA PRO A 133 17.21 17.22 -13.12
C PRO A 133 16.52 17.75 -14.39
N THR A 134 17.23 17.73 -15.53
CA THR A 134 16.71 18.28 -16.79
C THR A 134 16.05 17.25 -17.72
N THR A 135 16.66 16.07 -17.88
CA THR A 135 16.22 15.07 -18.87
C THR A 135 15.30 14.01 -18.28
N GLU A 136 15.05 14.07 -16.96
CA GLU A 136 14.28 13.07 -16.18
C GLU A 136 14.80 11.63 -16.32
N ARG A 137 15.96 11.44 -16.94
CA ARG A 137 16.58 10.14 -17.15
C ARG A 137 17.10 9.61 -15.82
N THR A 138 16.88 8.33 -15.54
CA THR A 138 17.36 7.75 -14.29
C THR A 138 18.87 7.57 -14.30
N LEU A 139 19.52 8.22 -13.34
CA LEU A 139 20.97 8.18 -13.15
C LEU A 139 21.41 7.01 -12.29
N PHE A 140 20.59 6.60 -11.33
CA PHE A 140 20.89 5.54 -10.37
C PHE A 140 19.63 5.01 -9.68
N ILE A 141 19.62 3.73 -9.32
CA ILE A 141 18.49 3.06 -8.65
C ILE A 141 19.01 2.23 -7.46
N LYS A 142 18.33 2.31 -6.33
CA LYS A 142 18.60 1.49 -5.15
C LYS A 142 17.37 0.67 -4.78
N PHE A 143 17.56 -0.64 -4.73
CA PHE A 143 16.61 -1.60 -4.22
C PHE A 143 17.01 -2.06 -2.81
N THR A 144 16.00 -2.33 -1.99
CA THR A 144 16.13 -2.98 -0.68
C THR A 144 15.53 -4.37 -0.73
N ARG A 145 16.30 -5.39 -0.36
CA ARG A 145 15.85 -6.78 -0.27
C ARG A 145 14.74 -6.91 0.75
N THR A 146 13.74 -7.71 0.44
CA THR A 146 12.74 -8.17 1.40
C THR A 146 12.96 -9.64 1.72
N THR A 147 12.32 -10.12 2.78
CA THR A 147 12.37 -11.53 3.21
C THR A 147 11.35 -12.40 2.48
N ASP A 148 10.69 -11.87 1.44
CA ASP A 148 9.64 -12.59 0.73
C ASP A 148 10.24 -13.56 -0.29
N ASP A 149 9.59 -14.71 -0.47
CA ASP A 149 10.00 -15.68 -1.47
C ASP A 149 9.59 -15.25 -2.89
N PRO A 150 10.51 -15.25 -3.87
CA PRO A 150 10.23 -14.79 -5.23
C PRO A 150 9.31 -15.71 -6.03
N THR A 151 9.11 -16.96 -5.58
CA THR A 151 8.26 -17.96 -6.26
C THR A 151 6.80 -17.87 -5.84
N THR A 152 6.52 -17.43 -4.60
CA THR A 152 5.16 -17.35 -4.05
C THR A 152 4.53 -15.98 -4.27
N LEU A 153 5.35 -14.96 -4.50
CA LEU A 153 4.94 -13.56 -4.58
C LEU A 153 4.42 -13.19 -6.00
N LEU A 154 3.16 -13.49 -6.29
CA LEU A 154 2.53 -13.16 -7.58
C LEU A 154 1.80 -11.80 -7.57
N GLU A 155 1.12 -11.50 -6.47
CA GLU A 155 0.28 -10.31 -6.30
C GLU A 155 0.49 -9.67 -4.93
N GLU A 156 0.35 -8.35 -4.87
CA GLU A 156 0.41 -7.60 -3.62
C GLU A 156 -0.79 -6.65 -3.52
N THR A 157 -1.34 -6.54 -2.31
CA THR A 157 -2.49 -5.68 -2.04
C THR A 157 -2.08 -4.21 -2.04
N LEU A 158 -2.98 -3.34 -2.51
CA LEU A 158 -2.69 -1.90 -2.51
C LEU A 158 -2.58 -1.37 -1.07
N PRO A 159 -1.59 -0.51 -0.76
CA PRO A 159 -1.35 -0.03 0.59
C PRO A 159 -2.56 0.72 1.17
N ASN A 160 -3.24 1.51 0.35
CA ASN A 160 -4.43 2.27 0.77
C ASN A 160 -5.57 1.36 1.28
N ILE A 161 -5.70 0.16 0.71
CA ILE A 161 -6.73 -0.80 1.12
C ILE A 161 -6.37 -1.43 2.46
N VAL A 162 -5.08 -1.71 2.68
CA VAL A 162 -4.58 -2.21 3.96
C VAL A 162 -4.81 -1.18 5.06
N GLU A 163 -4.46 0.09 4.83
CA GLU A 163 -4.70 1.17 5.78
C GLU A 163 -6.19 1.37 6.09
N GLN A 164 -7.05 1.26 5.08
CA GLN A 164 -8.49 1.40 5.26
C GLN A 164 -9.06 0.25 6.10
N LYS A 165 -8.69 -1.00 5.80
CA LYS A 165 -9.09 -2.17 6.59
C LYS A 165 -8.68 -2.04 8.06
N GLN A 166 -7.47 -1.61 8.33
CA GLN A 166 -7.00 -1.40 9.72
C GLN A 166 -7.82 -0.33 10.44
N LYS A 167 -8.19 0.76 9.77
CA LYS A 167 -9.06 1.80 10.35
C LYS A 167 -10.46 1.26 10.62
N ASP A 168 -11.02 0.49 9.69
CA ASP A 168 -12.36 -0.10 9.82
C ASP A 168 -12.39 -1.13 10.97
N GLU A 169 -11.37 -1.98 11.09
CA GLU A 169 -11.20 -2.91 12.21
C GLU A 169 -11.11 -2.17 13.55
N GLN A 170 -10.31 -1.10 13.64
CA GLN A 170 -10.22 -0.28 14.85
C GLN A 170 -11.56 0.36 15.21
N ASN A 171 -12.33 0.81 14.21
CA ASN A 171 -13.65 1.39 14.43
C ASN A 171 -14.65 0.33 14.91
N MET A 172 -14.63 -0.87 14.34
CA MET A 172 -15.45 -2.00 14.76
C MET A 172 -15.15 -2.39 16.22
N ILE A 173 -13.88 -2.53 16.58
CA ILE A 173 -13.46 -2.81 17.97
C ILE A 173 -13.95 -1.72 18.92
N ARG A 174 -13.86 -0.44 18.54
CA ARG A 174 -14.38 0.68 19.35
C ARG A 174 -15.90 0.61 19.52
N MET A 175 -16.63 0.27 18.45
CA MET A 175 -18.08 0.13 18.50
C MET A 175 -18.51 -1.06 19.38
N GLU A 176 -17.83 -2.20 19.28
CA GLU A 176 -18.07 -3.37 20.10
C GLU A 176 -17.82 -3.09 21.58
N LYS A 177 -16.70 -2.45 21.92
CA LYS A 177 -16.41 -2.03 23.32
C LYS A 177 -17.48 -1.10 23.87
N ARG A 178 -17.98 -0.15 23.07
CA ARG A 178 -19.09 0.73 23.48
C ARG A 178 -20.39 -0.04 23.69
N ARG A 179 -20.68 -1.03 22.83
CA ARG A 179 -21.86 -1.88 22.96
C ARG A 179 -21.79 -2.75 24.22
N GLN A 180 -20.63 -3.34 24.50
CA GLN A 180 -20.39 -4.11 25.73
C GLN A 180 -20.53 -3.25 26.98
N ALA A 181 -19.95 -2.04 26.99
CA ALA A 181 -20.08 -1.11 28.11
C ALA A 181 -21.55 -0.73 28.40
N ARG A 182 -22.34 -0.45 27.35
CA ARG A 182 -23.79 -0.20 27.48
C ARG A 182 -24.55 -1.42 27.98
N ALA A 183 -24.19 -2.61 27.51
CA ALA A 183 -24.81 -3.86 27.98
C ALA A 183 -24.56 -4.07 29.48
N LEU A 184 -23.33 -3.82 29.97
CA LEU A 184 -22.99 -3.90 31.39
C LEU A 184 -23.76 -2.88 32.24
N GLN A 185 -23.96 -1.65 31.74
CA GLN A 185 -24.76 -0.62 32.44
C GLN A 185 -26.23 -1.00 32.58
N ASN A 186 -26.75 -1.79 31.65
CA ASN A 186 -28.12 -2.29 31.70
C ASN A 186 -28.28 -3.52 32.60
N ILE A 187 -27.18 -4.09 33.12
CA ILE A 187 -27.26 -5.14 34.12
C ILE A 187 -27.64 -4.48 35.44
N ASP A 188 -28.85 -4.75 35.89
CA ASP A 188 -29.36 -4.25 37.15
C ASP A 188 -28.67 -4.99 38.31
N LEU A 189 -27.65 -4.35 38.89
CA LEU A 189 -26.95 -4.83 40.09
C LEU A 189 -27.82 -4.68 41.36
N SER A 190 -29.02 -4.12 41.26
CA SER A 190 -29.94 -3.96 42.39
C SER A 190 -30.72 -5.23 42.73
N PHE A 191 -30.50 -6.34 42.01
CA PHE A 191 -30.96 -7.67 42.43
C PHE A 191 -30.20 -8.08 43.71
N LYS A 192 -30.61 -7.53 44.85
CA LYS A 192 -30.42 -8.18 46.14
C LYS A 192 -31.26 -9.45 46.06
N PRO A 193 -30.67 -10.66 45.97
CA PRO A 193 -31.48 -11.85 46.20
C PRO A 193 -32.10 -11.65 47.57
N SER A 194 -33.42 -11.53 47.62
CA SER A 194 -34.16 -11.48 48.87
C SER A 194 -34.10 -12.87 49.47
N ILE A 195 -32.93 -13.26 49.97
CA ILE A 195 -32.80 -14.45 50.79
C ILE A 195 -33.56 -14.09 52.06
N LYS A 196 -34.79 -14.59 52.17
CA LYS A 196 -35.54 -14.48 53.42
C LYS A 196 -34.69 -15.18 54.48
N LYS A 197 -34.53 -14.58 55.67
CA LYS A 197 -33.74 -15.17 56.76
C LYS A 197 -34.18 -16.61 57.08
N SER A 198 -35.44 -16.95 56.80
CA SER A 198 -36.00 -18.30 56.86
C SER A 198 -35.26 -19.31 55.98
N ASP A 199 -34.94 -18.94 54.75
CA ASP A 199 -34.38 -19.82 53.73
C ASP A 199 -32.88 -20.05 54.03
N LEU A 200 -32.22 -19.03 54.56
CA LEU A 200 -30.83 -19.09 55.05
C LEU A 200 -30.71 -19.99 56.29
N GLN A 201 -31.68 -19.94 57.21
CA GLN A 201 -31.73 -20.84 58.38
C GLN A 201 -32.05 -22.29 57.97
N GLN A 202 -32.95 -22.51 57.01
CA GLN A 202 -33.23 -23.86 56.49
C GLN A 202 -32.01 -24.48 55.83
N GLN A 203 -31.26 -23.73 55.00
CA GLN A 203 -30.02 -24.23 54.39
C GLN A 203 -28.93 -24.54 55.42
N GLN A 204 -28.79 -23.72 56.47
CA GLN A 204 -27.86 -23.99 57.57
C GLN A 204 -28.27 -25.24 58.37
N GLN A 205 -29.57 -25.45 58.60
CA GLN A 205 -30.08 -26.66 59.28
C GLN A 205 -29.92 -27.92 58.42
N GLU A 206 -30.10 -27.83 57.10
CA GLU A 206 -29.86 -28.94 56.18
C GLU A 206 -28.37 -29.31 56.09
N GLN A 207 -27.47 -28.33 56.11
CA GLN A 207 -26.03 -28.57 56.15
C GLN A 207 -25.61 -29.22 57.49
N GLN A 208 -26.19 -28.80 58.62
CA GLN A 208 -25.95 -29.42 59.93
C GLN A 208 -26.53 -30.85 60.05
N LYS A 209 -27.61 -31.16 59.32
CA LYS A 209 -28.16 -32.53 59.25
C LYS A 209 -27.30 -33.43 58.37
N LYS A 210 -26.71 -32.91 57.30
CA LYS A 210 -25.78 -33.67 56.42
C LYS A 210 -24.41 -33.89 57.06
N SER A 211 -23.97 -33.01 57.96
CA SER A 211 -22.67 -33.14 58.66
C SER A 211 -22.72 -34.00 59.93
N LYS A 212 -23.90 -34.48 60.37
CA LYS A 212 -23.99 -35.41 61.49
C LYS A 212 -23.78 -36.84 60.97
N PRO A 213 -22.68 -37.52 61.34
CA PRO A 213 -22.46 -38.90 60.94
C PRO A 213 -23.54 -39.78 61.56
N SER A 214 -24.18 -40.64 60.75
CA SER A 214 -25.13 -41.62 61.23
C SER A 214 -24.41 -42.68 62.05
N THR A 215 -24.34 -42.51 63.37
CA THR A 215 -24.01 -43.61 64.28
C THR A 215 -25.20 -44.56 64.34
N LYS A 216 -25.25 -45.51 63.41
CA LYS A 216 -26.00 -46.76 63.59
C LYS A 216 -25.02 -47.79 64.15
N LYS A 217 -25.27 -48.20 65.39
CA LYS A 217 -24.75 -49.44 65.98
C LYS A 217 -25.50 -50.63 65.39
#